data_AF-A0AAW5WBP1-F1
#
_entry.id   AF-A0AAW5WBP1-F1
#
_cell.length_a   1.000
_cell.length_b   1.000
_cell.length_c   1.000
_cell.angle_alpha   90.00
_cell.angle_beta   90.00
_cell.angle_gamma   90.00
#
_symmetry.space_group_name_H-M   'P 1'
#
loop_
_entity.id
_entity.type
_entity.pdbx_description
1 polymer ?
#
loop_
_entity_poly.entity_id
_entity_poly.type
_entity_poly.pdbx_seq_one_letter_code
_entity_poly.pdbx_strand_id
1 'polypeptide(L)'
;MGMLVVFILSVVLCFFVTRGIYRKQLRLQPKGKLKAGCISGFVGIALFLVVNISAAVTLILDQPGTVKAGAAFDQVTAEKFATLYNDNLGGIEASKHEKLSALKIVGTDIKDSSAHFKTVDGAVGKAQLDEQGLLVNLLWKVKDTNGASLLSMGAAMEVLDSSVDRDEAINFLKQALAEEKDGSVKSSFESKRINYQLSKHDGTPLTLYIEPRY
;
A
#
# COMPACT_ATOMS: atom_id res chain seq x y z
N MET A 1 -17.36 -14.53 -10.94
CA MET A 1 -17.71 -15.47 -12.03
C MET A 1 -16.71 -15.47 -13.21
N GLY A 2 -16.03 -14.35 -13.54
CA GLY A 2 -15.08 -14.29 -14.66
C GLY A 2 -13.90 -15.28 -14.62
N MET A 3 -13.21 -15.43 -13.47
CA MET A 3 -12.09 -16.37 -13.35
C MET A 3 -12.46 -17.83 -13.63
N LEU A 4 -13.65 -18.26 -13.20
CA LEU A 4 -14.12 -19.63 -13.42
C LEU A 4 -14.38 -19.90 -14.91
N VAL A 5 -14.91 -18.91 -15.63
CA VAL A 5 -15.10 -19.00 -17.09
C VAL A 5 -13.77 -19.05 -17.83
N VAL A 6 -12.79 -18.21 -17.44
CA VAL A 6 -11.45 -18.20 -18.06
C VAL A 6 -10.70 -19.50 -17.77
N PHE A 7 -10.81 -20.02 -16.55
CA PHE A 7 -10.25 -21.31 -16.18
C PHE A 7 -10.82 -22.44 -17.06
N ILE A 8 -12.16 -22.52 -17.19
CA ILE A 8 -12.80 -23.53 -18.04
C ILE A 8 -12.36 -23.40 -19.50
N LEU A 9 -12.33 -22.18 -20.06
CA LEU A 9 -11.88 -21.94 -21.43
C LEU A 9 -10.41 -22.32 -21.63
N SER A 10 -9.54 -22.06 -20.66
CA SER A 10 -8.12 -22.43 -20.72
C SER A 10 -7.92 -23.94 -20.75
N VAL A 11 -8.69 -24.70 -19.95
CA VAL A 11 -8.64 -26.18 -19.96
C VAL A 11 -9.07 -26.73 -21.32
N VAL A 12 -10.17 -26.20 -21.87
CA VAL A 12 -10.68 -26.60 -23.20
C VAL A 12 -9.64 -26.29 -24.28
N LEU A 13 -9.04 -25.11 -24.25
CA LEU A 13 -8.05 -24.68 -25.24
C LEU A 13 -6.75 -25.51 -25.16
N CYS A 14 -6.27 -25.80 -23.95
CA CYS A 14 -5.13 -26.70 -23.73
C CYS A 14 -5.40 -28.11 -24.27
N PHE A 15 -6.61 -28.64 -24.08
CA PHE A 15 -6.97 -29.94 -24.64
C PHE A 15 -6.87 -29.97 -26.16
N PHE A 16 -7.38 -28.95 -26.85
CA PHE A 16 -7.30 -28.88 -28.32
C PHE A 16 -5.87 -28.70 -28.82
N VAL A 17 -5.06 -27.86 -28.16
CA VAL A 17 -3.65 -27.65 -28.53
C VAL A 17 -2.81 -28.91 -28.30
N THR A 18 -2.93 -29.54 -27.13
CA THR A 18 -2.24 -30.80 -26.82
C THR A 18 -2.63 -31.90 -27.80
N ARG A 19 -3.92 -32.04 -28.11
CA ARG A 19 -4.41 -33.02 -29.10
C ARG A 19 -3.87 -32.75 -30.51
N GLY A 20 -3.80 -31.48 -30.92
CA GLY A 20 -3.26 -31.06 -32.22
C GLY A 20 -1.75 -31.34 -32.35
N ILE A 21 -0.97 -30.98 -31.32
CA ILE A 21 0.47 -31.21 -31.27
C ILE A 21 0.78 -32.69 -31.21
N TYR A 22 0.05 -33.45 -30.39
CA TYR A 22 0.19 -34.91 -30.30
C TYR A 22 -0.01 -35.58 -31.67
N ARG A 23 -1.07 -35.20 -32.40
CA ARG A 23 -1.32 -35.71 -33.77
C ARG A 23 -0.22 -35.31 -34.76
N LYS A 24 0.31 -34.09 -34.70
CA LYS A 24 1.44 -33.66 -35.54
C LYS A 24 2.72 -34.44 -35.23
N GLN A 25 3.02 -34.64 -33.95
CA GLN A 25 4.19 -35.41 -33.51
C GLN A 25 4.09 -36.89 -33.90
N LEU A 26 2.91 -37.50 -33.82
CA LEU A 26 2.69 -38.88 -34.29
C LEU A 26 2.83 -39.04 -35.81
N ARG A 27 2.51 -38.01 -36.60
CA ARG A 27 2.74 -38.02 -38.06
C ARG A 27 4.23 -37.95 -38.41
N LEU A 28 5.01 -37.20 -37.62
CA LEU A 28 6.45 -37.02 -37.83
C LEU A 28 7.27 -38.20 -37.26
N GLN A 29 6.82 -38.82 -36.17
CA GLN A 29 7.50 -39.93 -35.51
C GLN A 29 6.49 -40.99 -35.02
N PRO A 30 6.01 -41.89 -35.91
CA PRO A 30 4.94 -42.84 -35.59
C PRO A 30 5.31 -43.88 -34.52
N LYS A 31 6.61 -44.15 -34.32
CA LYS A 31 7.12 -45.04 -33.25
C LYS A 31 7.37 -44.32 -31.91
N GLY A 32 7.34 -42.98 -31.89
CA GLY A 32 7.69 -42.14 -30.74
C GLY A 32 6.52 -41.75 -29.84
N LYS A 33 5.52 -42.64 -29.62
CA LYS A 33 4.26 -42.31 -28.93
C LYS A 33 4.46 -41.72 -27.52
N LEU A 34 5.41 -42.25 -26.76
CA LEU A 34 5.73 -41.77 -25.40
C LEU A 34 6.32 -40.35 -25.43
N LYS A 35 7.29 -40.11 -26.33
CA LYS A 35 7.95 -38.80 -26.51
C LYS A 35 6.97 -37.75 -27.04
N ALA A 36 6.12 -38.12 -27.99
CA ALA A 36 5.03 -37.28 -28.49
C ALA A 36 4.04 -36.90 -27.38
N GLY A 37 3.70 -37.87 -26.51
CA GLY A 37 2.89 -37.65 -25.31
C GLY A 37 3.50 -36.62 -24.39
N CYS A 38 4.76 -36.82 -23.97
CA CYS A 38 5.48 -35.90 -23.08
C CYS A 38 5.55 -34.48 -23.67
N ILE A 39 5.98 -34.32 -24.92
CA ILE A 39 6.09 -33.00 -25.56
C ILE A 39 4.73 -32.30 -25.61
N SER A 40 3.68 -33.02 -26.01
CA SER A 40 2.32 -32.44 -26.09
C SER A 40 1.74 -32.07 -24.72
N GLY A 41 2.07 -32.85 -23.68
CA GLY A 41 1.68 -32.57 -22.30
C GLY A 41 2.40 -31.34 -21.74
N PHE A 42 3.72 -31.25 -21.93
CA PHE A 42 4.51 -30.08 -21.51
C PHE A 42 4.01 -28.80 -22.17
N VAL A 43 3.71 -28.81 -23.48
CA VAL A 43 3.17 -27.63 -24.16
C VAL A 43 1.77 -27.28 -23.65
N GLY A 44 0.93 -28.27 -23.36
CA GLY A 44 -0.39 -28.04 -22.77
C GLY A 44 -0.32 -27.36 -21.40
N ILE A 45 0.58 -27.82 -20.53
CA ILE A 45 0.81 -27.23 -19.20
C ILE A 45 1.39 -25.82 -19.32
N ALA A 46 2.39 -25.61 -20.18
CA ALA A 46 2.98 -24.29 -20.39
C ALA A 46 1.94 -23.28 -20.90
N LEU A 47 1.11 -23.67 -21.87
CA LEU A 47 0.03 -22.82 -22.37
C LEU A 47 -1.01 -22.54 -21.29
N PHE A 48 -1.36 -23.55 -20.48
CA PHE A 48 -2.30 -23.40 -19.37
C PHE A 48 -1.80 -22.37 -18.35
N LEU A 49 -0.53 -22.46 -17.97
CA LEU A 49 0.10 -21.52 -17.04
C LEU A 49 0.12 -20.11 -17.63
N VAL A 50 0.55 -19.94 -18.88
CA VAL A 50 0.59 -18.61 -19.52
C VAL A 50 -0.81 -17.99 -19.57
N VAL A 51 -1.83 -18.72 -20.01
CA VAL A 51 -3.20 -18.18 -20.11
C VAL A 51 -3.76 -17.84 -18.74
N ASN A 52 -3.58 -18.68 -17.72
CA ASN A 52 -4.11 -18.40 -16.39
C ASN A 52 -3.32 -17.30 -15.67
N ILE A 53 -2.00 -17.21 -15.85
CA ILE A 53 -1.20 -16.10 -15.33
C ILE A 53 -1.58 -14.80 -16.03
N SER A 54 -1.66 -14.76 -17.36
CA SER A 54 -2.08 -13.56 -18.10
C SER A 54 -3.52 -13.15 -17.79
N ALA A 55 -4.42 -14.11 -17.56
CA ALA A 55 -5.78 -13.85 -17.12
C ALA A 55 -5.82 -13.31 -15.68
N ALA A 56 -5.00 -13.86 -14.77
CA ALA A 56 -4.84 -13.31 -13.43
C ALA A 56 -4.30 -11.88 -13.50
N VAL A 57 -3.29 -11.62 -14.34
CA VAL A 57 -2.71 -10.29 -14.55
C VAL A 57 -3.68 -9.30 -15.18
N THR A 58 -4.58 -9.73 -16.07
CA THR A 58 -5.57 -8.85 -16.71
C THR A 58 -6.87 -8.68 -15.92
N LEU A 59 -7.22 -9.64 -15.04
CA LEU A 59 -8.33 -9.53 -14.09
C LEU A 59 -7.94 -8.84 -12.79
N ILE A 60 -6.64 -8.70 -12.53
CA ILE A 60 -6.11 -7.62 -11.70
C ILE A 60 -6.28 -6.35 -12.55
N LEU A 61 -7.47 -5.74 -12.45
CA LEU A 61 -7.67 -4.33 -12.81
C LEU A 61 -6.44 -3.54 -12.33
N ASP A 62 -5.89 -2.72 -13.22
CA ASP A 62 -4.87 -1.69 -12.95
C ASP A 62 -4.50 -1.61 -11.47
N GLN A 63 -3.35 -2.15 -11.10
CA GLN A 63 -2.67 -1.68 -9.88
C GLN A 63 -1.91 -0.40 -10.27
N PRO A 64 -2.43 0.81 -9.99
CA PRO A 64 -1.58 1.97 -9.91
C PRO A 64 -0.71 1.79 -8.67
N GLY A 65 0.53 1.39 -8.89
CA GLY A 65 1.50 1.19 -7.81
C GLY A 65 1.18 -0.01 -6.91
N THR A 66 2.22 -0.49 -6.25
CA THR A 66 2.18 -1.34 -5.06
C THR A 66 0.89 -1.18 -4.26
N VAL A 67 0.22 -2.30 -3.94
CA VAL A 67 -0.93 -2.40 -3.01
C VAL A 67 -0.83 -1.32 -1.92
N LYS A 68 -1.57 -0.22 -2.08
CA LYS A 68 -1.76 0.76 -1.02
C LYS A 68 -2.56 0.05 0.05
N ALA A 69 -1.89 -0.50 1.06
CA ALA A 69 -2.52 -0.92 2.30
C ALA A 69 -2.96 0.33 3.10
N GLY A 70 -3.73 1.22 2.48
CA GLY A 70 -4.37 2.34 3.13
C GLY A 70 -5.71 1.86 3.68
N ALA A 71 -5.96 2.05 4.96
CA ALA A 71 -7.28 1.83 5.52
C ALA A 71 -8.09 3.12 5.39
N ALA A 72 -9.35 3.01 4.99
CA ALA A 72 -10.25 4.16 5.00
C ALA A 72 -10.47 4.60 6.45
N PHE A 73 -10.22 5.87 6.74
CA PHE A 73 -10.33 6.52 8.06
C PHE A 73 -11.49 5.97 8.91
N ASP A 74 -12.68 5.83 8.30
CA ASP A 74 -13.95 5.38 8.88
C ASP A 74 -13.97 3.97 9.50
N GLN A 75 -12.91 3.18 9.37
CA GLN A 75 -12.82 1.81 9.92
C GLN A 75 -11.41 1.48 10.45
N VAL A 76 -10.71 2.48 10.95
CA VAL A 76 -9.36 2.33 11.49
C VAL A 76 -9.40 2.39 13.00
N THR A 77 -9.05 1.30 13.68
CA THR A 77 -8.73 1.31 15.11
C THR A 77 -7.29 1.76 15.33
N ALA A 78 -6.96 2.17 16.56
CA ALA A 78 -5.59 2.57 16.89
C ALA A 78 -4.55 1.47 16.62
N GLU A 79 -4.86 0.22 16.96
CA GLU A 79 -3.98 -0.92 16.68
C GLU A 79 -3.79 -1.13 15.18
N LYS A 80 -4.87 -1.07 14.40
CA LYS A 80 -4.82 -1.24 12.94
C LYS A 80 -4.00 -0.13 12.29
N PHE A 81 -4.16 1.13 12.74
CA PHE A 81 -3.31 2.23 12.29
C PHE A 81 -1.84 1.94 12.58
N ALA A 82 -1.50 1.53 13.80
CA ALA A 82 -0.12 1.27 14.18
C ALA A 82 0.54 0.15 13.35
N THR A 83 -0.20 -0.93 13.08
CA THR A 83 0.26 -2.02 12.20
C THR A 83 0.50 -1.51 10.78
N LEU A 84 -0.49 -0.87 10.16
CA LEU A 84 -0.38 -0.40 8.77
C LEU A 84 0.71 0.66 8.60
N TYR A 85 0.87 1.54 9.59
CA TYR A 85 1.95 2.52 9.62
C TYR A 85 3.32 1.84 9.64
N ASN A 86 3.54 0.87 10.53
CA ASN A 86 4.81 0.15 10.61
C ASN A 86 5.09 -0.69 9.35
N ASP A 87 4.07 -1.30 8.76
CA ASP A 87 4.18 -2.05 7.51
C ASP A 87 4.53 -1.13 6.34
N ASN A 88 3.89 0.04 6.25
CA ASN A 88 4.19 1.05 5.24
C ASN A 88 5.64 1.54 5.37
N LEU A 89 6.09 1.87 6.60
CA LEU A 89 7.49 2.20 6.85
C LEU A 89 8.44 1.08 6.41
N GLY A 90 8.12 -0.18 6.72
CA GLY A 90 8.92 -1.34 6.28
C GLY A 90 9.03 -1.45 4.76
N GLY A 91 7.94 -1.18 4.04
CA GLY A 91 7.93 -1.09 2.58
C GLY A 91 8.80 0.05 2.05
N ILE A 92 8.81 1.20 2.72
CA ILE A 92 9.68 2.33 2.37
C ILE A 92 11.15 1.95 2.61
N GLU A 93 11.49 1.37 3.76
CA GLU A 93 12.86 0.93 4.08
C GLU A 93 13.40 -0.01 2.99
N ALA A 94 12.58 -0.97 2.57
CA ALA A 94 12.95 -1.94 1.54
C ALA A 94 13.13 -1.31 0.15
N SER A 95 12.29 -0.33 -0.21
CA SER A 95 12.27 0.26 -1.56
C SER A 95 13.23 1.44 -1.75
N LYS A 96 13.44 2.27 -0.72
CA LYS A 96 14.27 3.48 -0.79
C LYS A 96 15.63 3.32 -0.12
N HIS A 97 15.93 2.15 0.46
CA HIS A 97 17.15 1.88 1.24
C HIS A 97 17.39 2.88 2.38
N GLU A 98 16.31 3.45 2.91
CA GLU A 98 16.37 4.35 4.07
C GLU A 98 16.15 3.57 5.35
N LYS A 99 16.84 3.96 6.43
CA LYS A 99 16.65 3.35 7.75
C LYS A 99 15.62 4.15 8.54
N LEU A 100 14.39 3.66 8.57
CA LEU A 100 13.23 4.30 9.21
C LEU A 100 12.80 3.57 10.49
N SER A 101 13.58 2.57 10.94
CA SER A 101 13.33 1.80 12.16
C SER A 101 13.11 2.66 13.41
N ALA A 102 13.71 3.86 13.45
CA ALA A 102 13.55 4.83 14.53
C ALA A 102 12.15 5.47 14.58
N LEU A 103 11.39 5.40 13.49
CA LEU A 103 10.06 6.00 13.36
C LEU A 103 8.94 5.01 13.67
N LYS A 104 9.26 3.71 13.79
CA LYS A 104 8.25 2.67 14.05
C LYS A 104 7.56 2.89 15.38
N ILE A 105 6.24 2.71 15.40
CA ILE A 105 5.43 2.72 16.60
C ILE A 105 5.75 1.45 17.41
N VAL A 106 6.14 1.65 18.66
CA VAL A 106 6.50 0.59 19.62
C VAL A 106 5.51 0.47 20.77
N GLY A 107 4.60 1.42 20.90
CA GLY A 107 3.56 1.38 21.92
C GLY A 107 2.37 2.24 21.53
N THR A 108 1.19 1.77 21.93
CA THR A 108 -0.07 2.48 21.83
C THR A 108 -0.69 2.47 23.22
N ASP A 109 -0.91 3.65 23.80
CA ASP A 109 -1.60 3.82 25.07
C ASP A 109 -2.98 4.44 24.82
N ILE A 110 -4.04 3.84 25.34
CA ILE A 110 -5.42 4.31 25.12
C ILE A 110 -5.99 4.80 26.44
N LYS A 111 -6.33 6.09 26.48
CA LYS A 111 -6.90 6.75 27.65
C LYS A 111 -7.86 7.86 27.22
N ASP A 112 -8.98 8.00 27.92
CA ASP A 112 -9.93 9.11 27.75
C ASP A 112 -10.34 9.33 26.27
N SER A 113 -10.72 8.25 25.58
CA SER A 113 -11.07 8.23 24.15
C SER A 113 -9.98 8.80 23.23
N SER A 114 -8.72 8.67 23.63
CA SER A 114 -7.56 9.06 22.84
C SER A 114 -6.56 7.90 22.78
N ALA A 115 -5.97 7.67 21.62
CA ALA A 115 -4.82 6.79 21.45
C ALA A 115 -3.53 7.61 21.32
N HIS A 116 -2.53 7.26 22.12
CA HIS A 116 -1.20 7.86 22.12
C HIS A 116 -0.20 6.86 21.53
N PHE A 117 0.36 7.20 20.37
CA PHE A 117 1.36 6.40 19.68
C PHE A 117 2.76 6.87 20.05
N LYS A 118 3.60 5.94 20.51
CA LYS A 118 4.99 6.18 20.83
C LYS A 118 5.89 5.52 19.80
N THR A 119 6.75 6.30 19.16
CA THR A 119 7.79 5.79 18.25
C THR A 119 9.12 5.54 18.97
N VAL A 120 10.05 4.85 18.32
CA VAL A 120 11.40 4.57 18.87
C VAL A 120 12.19 5.86 19.14
N ASP A 121 12.09 6.86 18.27
CA ASP A 121 12.78 8.15 18.38
C ASP A 121 12.10 9.16 19.31
N GLY A 122 10.95 8.80 19.89
CA GLY A 122 10.21 9.64 20.82
C GLY A 122 9.28 10.66 20.16
N ALA A 123 9.04 10.58 18.85
CA ALA A 123 7.89 11.24 18.21
C ALA A 123 6.57 10.71 18.77
N VAL A 124 5.54 11.57 18.81
CA VAL A 124 4.25 11.25 19.43
C VAL A 124 3.12 11.55 18.46
N GLY A 125 2.41 10.48 18.08
CA GLY A 125 1.10 10.57 17.45
C GLY A 125 0.01 10.58 18.52
N LYS A 126 -1.06 11.35 18.32
CA LYS A 126 -2.26 11.30 19.13
C LYS A 126 -3.47 11.20 18.22
N ALA A 127 -4.30 10.17 18.37
CA ALA A 127 -5.58 10.08 17.70
C ALA A 127 -6.73 10.27 18.70
N GLN A 128 -7.80 10.94 18.25
CA GLN A 128 -9.09 10.89 18.94
C GLN A 128 -9.85 9.65 18.48
N LEU A 129 -10.55 8.99 19.40
CA LEU A 129 -11.36 7.82 19.15
C LEU A 129 -12.85 8.11 19.36
N ASP A 130 -13.70 7.46 18.57
CA ASP A 130 -15.14 7.42 18.80
C ASP A 130 -15.52 6.39 19.87
N GLU A 131 -16.82 6.24 20.13
CA GLU A 131 -17.35 5.29 21.10
C GLU A 131 -17.07 3.82 20.74
N GLN A 132 -16.78 3.54 19.47
CA GLN A 132 -16.45 2.23 18.93
C GLN A 132 -14.92 1.99 18.89
N GLY A 133 -14.11 2.97 19.32
CA GLY A 133 -12.65 2.87 19.31
C GLY A 133 -12.02 3.10 17.93
N LEU A 134 -12.75 3.69 16.99
CA LEU A 134 -12.27 4.06 15.66
C LEU A 134 -11.68 5.46 15.67
N LEU A 135 -10.70 5.70 14.80
CA LEU A 135 -10.03 6.98 14.64
C LEU A 135 -11.01 8.02 14.09
N VAL A 136 -11.11 9.16 14.78
CA VAL A 136 -11.89 10.34 14.38
C VAL A 136 -10.99 11.43 13.79
N ASN A 137 -9.79 11.58 14.33
CA ASN A 137 -8.73 12.43 13.76
C ASN A 137 -7.37 11.91 14.23
N LEU A 138 -6.30 12.37 13.58
CA LEU A 138 -4.92 12.09 13.96
C LEU A 138 -4.11 13.39 14.00
N LEU A 139 -3.41 13.60 15.11
CA LEU A 139 -2.37 14.60 15.28
C LEU A 139 -1.00 13.92 15.30
N TRP A 140 -0.19 14.14 14.27
CA TRP A 140 1.14 13.56 14.13
C TRP A 140 2.22 14.62 14.32
N LYS A 141 3.13 14.42 15.28
CA LYS A 141 4.18 15.38 15.61
C LYS A 141 5.55 14.79 15.32
N VAL A 142 6.40 15.56 14.66
CA VAL A 142 7.82 15.20 14.44
C VAL A 142 8.73 16.25 15.04
N LYS A 143 9.79 15.78 15.70
CA LYS A 143 10.73 16.64 16.43
C LYS A 143 11.56 17.51 15.47
N ASP A 144 12.04 16.91 14.39
CA ASP A 144 12.94 17.53 13.43
C ASP A 144 12.27 17.61 12.04
N THR A 145 12.60 18.63 11.25
CA THR A 145 12.11 18.78 9.88
C THR A 145 13.10 18.20 8.86
N ASN A 146 13.40 16.90 9.00
CA ASN A 146 14.32 16.16 8.12
C ASN A 146 13.57 15.17 7.21
N GLY A 147 14.28 14.57 6.25
CA GLY A 147 13.68 13.65 5.27
C GLY A 147 12.93 12.46 5.89
N ALA A 148 13.51 11.83 6.91
CA ALA A 148 12.90 10.71 7.62
C ALA A 148 11.58 11.13 8.32
N SER A 149 11.57 12.31 8.92
CA SER A 149 10.38 12.87 9.59
C SER A 149 9.27 13.20 8.60
N LEU A 150 9.61 13.69 7.40
CA LEU A 150 8.63 13.90 6.33
C LEU A 150 8.09 12.57 5.82
N LEU A 151 8.91 11.53 5.68
CA LEU A 151 8.46 10.18 5.33
C LEU A 151 7.52 9.59 6.39
N SER A 152 7.79 9.84 7.67
CA SER A 152 6.89 9.48 8.77
C SER A 152 5.51 10.13 8.62
N MET A 153 5.46 11.44 8.37
CA MET A 153 4.20 12.16 8.11
C MET A 153 3.50 11.67 6.85
N GLY A 154 4.23 11.47 5.76
CA GLY A 154 3.69 10.94 4.50
C GLY A 154 3.12 9.53 4.66
N ALA A 155 3.76 8.66 5.45
CA ALA A 155 3.25 7.34 5.78
C ALA A 155 1.94 7.42 6.57
N ALA A 156 1.81 8.33 7.54
CA ALA A 156 0.56 8.56 8.27
C ALA A 156 -0.56 9.05 7.34
N MET A 157 -0.25 9.93 6.39
CA MET A 157 -1.20 10.40 5.37
C MET A 157 -1.68 9.25 4.48
N GLU A 158 -0.77 8.45 3.95
CA GLU A 158 -1.07 7.34 3.02
C GLU A 158 -1.85 6.20 3.70
N VAL A 159 -1.55 5.91 4.97
CA VAL A 159 -2.25 4.87 5.74
C VAL A 159 -3.72 5.23 5.93
N LEU A 160 -4.02 6.51 6.15
CA LEU A 160 -5.36 7.00 6.46
C LEU A 160 -6.13 7.48 5.22
N ASP A 161 -5.40 7.81 4.15
CA ASP A 161 -5.94 8.22 2.87
C ASP A 161 -5.35 7.41 1.72
N SER A 162 -6.07 6.38 1.29
CA SER A 162 -5.68 5.59 0.12
C SER A 162 -5.73 6.38 -1.20
N SER A 163 -6.39 7.54 -1.22
CA SER A 163 -6.49 8.39 -2.42
C SER A 163 -5.27 9.27 -2.64
N VAL A 164 -4.50 9.57 -1.59
CA VAL A 164 -3.27 10.37 -1.69
C VAL A 164 -2.09 9.48 -2.04
N ASP A 165 -1.28 9.91 -3.01
CA ASP A 165 -0.01 9.26 -3.29
C ASP A 165 1.09 9.73 -2.33
N ARG A 166 2.03 8.84 -2.02
CA ARG A 166 3.15 9.17 -1.12
C ARG A 166 3.97 10.33 -1.65
N ASP A 167 4.28 10.36 -2.95
CA ASP A 167 5.09 11.42 -3.51
C ASP A 167 4.32 12.76 -3.51
N GLU A 168 2.99 12.73 -3.68
CA GLU A 168 2.13 13.90 -3.52
C GLU A 168 2.13 14.43 -2.08
N ALA A 169 1.95 13.55 -1.09
CA ALA A 169 2.04 13.91 0.33
C ALA A 169 3.40 14.52 0.68
N ILE A 170 4.50 13.92 0.22
CA ILE A 170 5.86 14.42 0.48
C ILE A 170 6.11 15.74 -0.23
N ASN A 171 5.60 15.92 -1.46
CA ASN A 171 5.73 17.18 -2.18
C ASN A 171 4.97 18.31 -1.48
N PHE A 172 3.74 18.06 -1.00
CA PHE A 172 3.00 19.00 -0.17
C PHE A 172 3.79 19.39 1.09
N LEU A 173 4.30 18.42 1.83
CA LEU A 173 5.08 18.67 3.05
C LEU A 173 6.34 19.50 2.76
N LYS A 174 7.07 19.19 1.68
CA LYS A 174 8.25 19.95 1.25
C LYS A 174 7.92 21.37 0.81
N GLN A 175 6.84 21.56 0.06
CA GLN A 175 6.40 22.89 -0.36
C GLN A 175 6.01 23.76 0.84
N ALA A 176 5.23 23.20 1.77
CA ALA A 176 4.86 23.92 2.99
C ALA A 176 6.07 24.31 3.85
N LEU A 177 7.09 23.47 3.92
CA LEU A 177 8.36 23.81 4.59
C LEU A 177 9.20 24.83 3.82
N ALA A 178 9.16 24.83 2.48
CA ALA A 178 9.86 25.82 1.68
C ALA A 178 9.24 27.23 1.82
N GLU A 179 7.97 27.30 2.19
CA GLU A 179 7.24 28.54 2.50
C GLU A 179 7.39 28.98 3.97
N GLU A 180 8.25 28.32 4.76
CA GLU A 180 8.51 28.70 6.15
C GLU A 180 8.97 30.16 6.26
N LYS A 181 8.26 30.93 7.09
CA LYS A 181 8.56 32.34 7.39
C LYS A 181 8.72 32.50 8.88
N ASP A 182 9.83 33.08 9.31
CA ASP A 182 10.11 33.37 10.73
C ASP A 182 9.93 32.14 11.64
N GLY A 183 10.43 30.97 11.21
CA GLY A 183 10.32 29.72 11.96
C GLY A 183 8.92 29.10 11.97
N SER A 184 7.97 29.69 11.24
CA SER A 184 6.56 29.33 11.25
C SER A 184 6.10 28.75 9.92
N VAL A 185 5.27 27.72 10.00
CA VAL A 185 4.62 27.06 8.86
C VAL A 185 3.14 26.99 9.16
N LYS A 186 2.31 27.36 8.18
CA LYS A 186 0.87 27.11 8.21
C LYS A 186 0.41 26.81 6.80
N SER A 187 0.04 25.56 6.56
CA SER A 187 -0.41 25.11 5.25
C SER A 187 -1.55 24.12 5.40
N SER A 188 -2.42 24.05 4.40
CA SER A 188 -3.54 23.13 4.37
C SER A 188 -3.60 22.46 3.01
N PHE A 189 -3.89 21.17 3.00
CA PHE A 189 -4.13 20.39 1.80
C PHE A 189 -5.42 19.59 2.01
N GLU A 190 -6.23 19.49 0.96
CA GLU A 190 -7.47 18.75 1.02
C GLU A 190 -7.45 17.66 -0.05
N SER A 191 -7.71 16.43 0.37
CA SER A 191 -8.07 15.36 -0.55
C SER A 191 -9.60 15.27 -0.70
N LYS A 192 -10.04 14.27 -1.46
CA LYS A 192 -11.46 13.95 -1.61
C LYS A 192 -12.14 13.62 -0.28
N ARG A 193 -11.41 13.05 0.68
CA ARG A 193 -11.98 12.50 1.92
C ARG A 193 -11.37 13.05 3.20
N ILE A 194 -10.24 13.74 3.13
CA ILE A 194 -9.48 14.16 4.30
C ILE A 194 -9.00 15.61 4.14
N ASN A 195 -9.01 16.34 5.23
CA ASN A 195 -8.38 17.63 5.41
C ASN A 195 -7.06 17.44 6.18
N TYR A 196 -5.99 18.03 5.66
CA TYR A 196 -4.67 18.01 6.25
C TYR A 196 -4.28 19.44 6.63
N GLN A 197 -3.88 19.63 7.89
CA GLN A 197 -3.40 20.91 8.37
C GLN A 197 -1.98 20.72 8.90
N LEU A 198 -1.03 21.38 8.26
CA LEU A 198 0.36 21.40 8.67
C LEU A 198 0.65 22.71 9.40
N SER A 199 1.21 22.61 10.60
CA SER A 199 1.55 23.78 11.41
C SER A 199 2.89 23.61 12.12
N LYS A 200 3.64 24.71 12.21
CA LYS A 200 4.84 24.89 13.02
C LYS A 200 4.85 26.33 13.50
N HIS A 201 5.20 26.52 14.76
CA HIS A 201 5.58 27.81 15.33
C HIS A 201 7.04 27.77 15.78
N ASP A 202 7.66 28.93 15.96
CA ASP A 202 9.05 29.01 16.37
C ASP A 202 9.34 28.17 17.63
N GLY A 203 10.39 27.34 17.55
CA GLY A 203 10.77 26.40 18.61
C GLY A 203 9.82 25.22 18.86
N THR A 204 8.75 25.04 18.07
CA THR A 204 7.80 23.94 18.25
C THR A 204 7.99 22.81 17.20
N PRO A 205 7.63 21.56 17.55
CA PRO A 205 7.61 20.46 16.59
C PRO A 205 6.68 20.72 15.41
N LEU A 206 7.08 20.29 14.22
CA LEU A 206 6.18 20.28 13.07
C LEU A 206 5.02 19.31 13.36
N THR A 207 3.80 19.79 13.17
CA THR A 207 2.59 19.08 13.52
C THR A 207 1.68 18.97 12.29
N LEU A 208 1.27 17.75 11.99
CA LEU A 208 0.31 17.42 10.95
C LEU A 208 -0.99 16.94 11.61
N TYR A 209 -2.08 17.67 11.41
CA TYR A 209 -3.42 17.26 11.78
C TYR A 209 -4.15 16.69 10.57
N ILE A 210 -4.74 15.51 10.73
CA ILE A 210 -5.43 14.73 9.70
C ILE A 210 -6.86 14.50 10.17
N GLU A 211 -7.83 14.99 9.41
CA GLU A 211 -9.24 14.97 9.77
C GLU A 211 -10.10 14.51 8.58
N PRO A 212 -10.95 13.48 8.75
CA PRO A 212 -11.86 13.04 7.71
C PRO A 212 -12.92 14.11 7.41
N ARG A 213 -13.32 14.18 6.15
CA ARG A 213 -14.42 15.01 5.65
C ARG A 213 -15.64 14.12 5.49
N TYR A 214 -16.63 14.30 6.36
CA TYR A 214 -17.94 13.66 6.29
C TYR A 214 -18.95 14.56 5.58
#